data_AF-A0AAI8T619-F1
#
_entry.id   AF-A0AAI8T619-F1
#
_cell.length_a   1.000
_cell.length_b   1.000
_cell.length_c   1.000
_cell.angle_alpha   90.00
_cell.angle_beta   90.00
_cell.angle_gamma   90.00
#
_symmetry.space_group_name_H-M   'P 1'
#
loop_
_entity.id
_entity.type
_entity.pdbx_description
1 polymer ?
#
loop_
_entity_poly.entity_id
_entity_poly.type
_entity_poly.pdbx_seq_one_letter_code
_entity_poly.pdbx_strand_id
1 'polypeptide(L)'
;MLRDAVATFVNRRDLLRMTASVAGVAVFSQMARSYAATGIDLINRYDALISSATPELVAKVRGLREYVDLATGLETAPTQAKPSATPISSRASDLLIHFEITNREVYERRYQAPTWPGGRSGVTVGMGYDLGYAEVSDIRNDWSGYLEASMVDRLDSASGVTGKSAKKLASKLASIRVPFSVAHRQFVELMQPRYVGITERALPNFGDLPEDCRGALVSLVYNRGASFGISEAKDPEGRYAEMRVIKQLMIAKDYSGIPDQFLKMRRLWTGNSDLKGVVIRRELESTLFLIGLSQTK
;
A
#
# COMPACT_ATOMS: atom_id res chain seq x y z
N MET A 1 65.71 0.53 -39.10
CA MET A 1 66.81 -0.05 -38.31
C MET A 1 66.50 0.25 -36.84
N LEU A 2 65.91 -0.72 -36.11
CA LEU A 2 66.62 -1.62 -35.17
C LEU A 2 67.35 -0.79 -34.09
N ARG A 3 66.82 -0.71 -32.86
CA ARG A 3 67.04 -1.64 -31.71
C ARG A 3 68.53 -1.75 -31.37
N ASP A 4 69.00 -1.83 -30.15
CA ASP A 4 68.52 -1.88 -28.77
C ASP A 4 69.82 -1.85 -27.94
N ALA A 5 69.77 -1.35 -26.71
CA ALA A 5 70.42 -1.97 -25.54
C ALA A 5 70.49 -0.96 -24.39
N VAL A 6 69.80 -1.23 -23.29
CA VAL A 6 70.43 -1.36 -21.96
C VAL A 6 69.53 -2.29 -21.13
N ALA A 7 70.17 -3.31 -20.55
CA ALA A 7 69.56 -4.30 -19.69
C ALA A 7 69.42 -3.82 -18.23
N THR A 8 68.24 -4.10 -17.67
CA THR A 8 67.93 -4.63 -16.33
C THR A 8 68.65 -4.08 -15.07
N PHE A 9 67.85 -3.60 -14.12
CA PHE A 9 67.75 -4.21 -12.78
C PHE A 9 66.37 -3.88 -12.17
N VAL A 10 65.46 -4.86 -12.10
CA VAL A 10 64.15 -4.71 -11.43
C VAL A 10 64.23 -5.38 -10.05
N ASN A 11 63.92 -4.58 -9.04
CA ASN A 11 63.88 -4.99 -7.63
C ASN A 11 62.61 -5.84 -7.37
N ARG A 12 62.74 -6.94 -6.63
CA ARG A 12 61.70 -7.98 -6.42
C ARG A 12 60.47 -7.54 -5.59
N ARG A 13 60.21 -6.23 -5.46
CA ARG A 13 59.05 -5.67 -4.74
C ARG A 13 58.04 -4.93 -5.62
N ASP A 14 58.33 -4.73 -6.91
CA ASP A 14 57.42 -4.03 -7.83
C ASP A 14 56.64 -4.95 -8.79
N LEU A 15 56.75 -6.28 -8.64
CA LEU A 15 56.00 -7.25 -9.43
C LEU A 15 54.70 -7.72 -8.73
N LEU A 16 53.89 -6.76 -8.27
CA LEU A 16 52.52 -7.02 -7.77
C LEU A 16 51.56 -5.85 -8.11
N ARG A 17 51.83 -5.15 -9.21
CA ARG A 17 50.91 -4.20 -9.84
C ARG A 17 50.94 -4.45 -11.35
N MET A 18 49.95 -5.19 -11.85
CA MET A 18 49.50 -5.36 -13.25
C MET A 18 49.28 -6.84 -13.59
N THR A 19 48.25 -7.44 -12.99
CA THR A 19 47.35 -8.43 -13.61
C THR A 19 46.21 -8.67 -12.62
N ALA A 20 45.29 -7.72 -12.52
CA ALA A 20 43.95 -7.98 -12.04
C ALA A 20 43.02 -7.69 -13.23
N SER A 21 43.07 -8.64 -14.17
CA SER A 21 42.10 -8.77 -15.26
C SER A 21 40.71 -8.66 -14.67
N VAL A 22 39.95 -7.69 -15.16
CA VAL A 22 38.49 -7.56 -15.12
C VAL A 22 37.82 -8.61 -14.22
N ALA A 23 37.88 -8.40 -12.91
CA ALA A 23 36.85 -8.91 -12.04
C ALA A 23 35.62 -8.10 -12.42
N GLY A 24 34.91 -8.58 -13.43
CA GLY A 24 33.54 -8.17 -13.67
C GLY A 24 32.86 -8.31 -12.32
N VAL A 25 32.59 -7.18 -11.69
CA VAL A 25 31.73 -7.14 -10.54
C VAL A 25 30.42 -7.63 -11.10
N ALA A 26 30.19 -8.93 -10.95
CA ALA A 26 28.89 -9.50 -11.02
C ALA A 26 28.14 -8.91 -9.84
N VAL A 27 27.71 -7.66 -9.99
CA VAL A 27 26.51 -7.14 -9.37
C VAL A 27 25.41 -7.99 -9.98
N PHE A 28 25.32 -9.24 -9.53
CA PHE A 28 24.07 -9.95 -9.47
C PHE A 28 23.20 -9.04 -8.62
N SER A 29 22.45 -8.18 -9.29
CA SER A 29 21.33 -7.48 -8.72
C SER A 29 20.54 -8.51 -7.92
N GLN A 30 20.08 -8.12 -6.74
CA GLN A 30 19.24 -8.96 -5.90
C GLN A 30 18.00 -9.50 -6.67
N MET A 31 17.66 -8.87 -7.81
CA MET A 31 16.73 -9.30 -8.86
C MET A 31 17.00 -10.68 -9.48
N ALA A 32 18.26 -11.06 -9.73
CA ALA A 32 18.54 -12.31 -10.43
C ALA A 32 18.39 -13.56 -9.55
N ARG A 33 18.23 -13.40 -8.22
CA ARG A 33 17.98 -14.52 -7.29
C ARG A 33 16.49 -14.82 -7.07
N SER A 34 15.55 -14.00 -7.55
CA SER A 34 14.12 -14.16 -7.25
C SER A 34 13.29 -14.89 -8.29
N TYR A 35 13.88 -15.38 -9.38
CA TYR A 35 13.13 -16.15 -10.40
C TYR A 35 12.92 -17.64 -10.05
N ALA A 36 13.47 -18.12 -8.93
CA ALA A 36 13.34 -19.50 -8.48
C ALA A 36 12.80 -19.65 -7.05
N ALA A 37 12.13 -18.63 -6.51
CA ALA A 37 11.33 -18.84 -5.30
C ALA A 37 10.10 -19.68 -5.68
N THR A 38 9.92 -20.82 -5.03
CA THR A 38 8.68 -21.60 -5.18
C THR A 38 7.50 -20.81 -4.61
N GLY A 39 6.26 -21.17 -4.96
CA GLY A 39 5.07 -20.57 -4.35
C GLY A 39 5.08 -20.66 -2.83
N ILE A 40 5.60 -21.77 -2.26
CA ILE A 40 5.81 -21.95 -0.81
C ILE A 40 6.77 -20.90 -0.25
N ASP A 41 7.89 -20.64 -0.92
CA ASP A 41 8.90 -19.68 -0.44
C ASP A 41 8.34 -18.26 -0.40
N LEU A 42 7.52 -17.90 -1.38
CA LEU A 42 6.86 -16.59 -1.43
C LEU A 42 5.82 -16.44 -0.31
N ILE A 43 5.06 -17.50 -0.01
CA ILE A 43 4.10 -17.50 1.10
C ILE A 43 4.85 -17.36 2.44
N ASN A 44 5.88 -18.17 2.67
CA ASN A 44 6.68 -18.08 3.90
C ASN A 44 7.31 -16.68 4.07
N ARG A 45 7.78 -16.07 2.98
CA ARG A 45 8.28 -14.69 2.99
C ARG A 45 7.18 -13.69 3.33
N TYR A 46 5.99 -13.84 2.76
CA TYR A 46 4.85 -13.00 3.06
C TYR A 46 4.47 -13.09 4.55
N ASP A 47 4.42 -14.29 5.11
CA ASP A 47 4.07 -14.53 6.50
C ASP A 47 5.10 -13.95 7.47
N ALA A 48 6.39 -14.05 7.12
CA ALA A 48 7.47 -13.41 7.87
C ALA A 48 7.36 -11.87 7.81
N LEU A 49 7.06 -11.31 6.63
CA LEU A 49 6.91 -9.87 6.44
C LEU A 49 5.70 -9.31 7.21
N ILE A 50 4.55 -9.97 7.15
CA ILE A 50 3.33 -9.47 7.80
C ILE A 50 3.47 -9.55 9.32
N SER A 51 4.15 -10.59 9.83
CA SER A 51 4.52 -10.70 11.25
C SER A 51 5.45 -9.57 11.71
N SER A 52 6.29 -9.04 10.81
CA SER A 52 7.17 -7.90 11.11
C SER A 52 6.45 -6.54 11.12
N ALA A 53 5.25 -6.45 10.55
CA ALA A 53 4.39 -5.26 10.58
C ALA A 53 3.66 -5.17 11.93
N THR A 54 4.43 -4.91 13.01
CA THR A 54 3.92 -4.90 14.38
C THR A 54 2.79 -3.87 14.59
N PRO A 55 1.94 -4.02 15.62
CA PRO A 55 0.87 -3.07 15.92
C PRO A 55 1.37 -1.62 16.08
N GLU A 56 2.58 -1.41 16.60
CA GLU A 56 3.17 -0.08 16.76
C GLU A 56 3.52 0.55 15.41
N LEU A 57 4.10 -0.23 14.49
CA LEU A 57 4.42 0.24 13.14
C LEU A 57 3.16 0.51 12.33
N VAL A 58 2.17 -0.40 12.41
CA VAL A 58 0.89 -0.22 11.73
C VAL A 58 0.15 0.99 12.29
N ALA A 59 0.10 1.18 13.61
CA ALA A 59 -0.59 2.31 14.22
C ALA A 59 -0.03 3.67 13.78
N LYS A 60 1.28 3.78 13.52
CA LYS A 60 1.90 5.02 13.02
C LYS A 60 1.50 5.38 11.59
N VAL A 61 1.16 4.37 10.78
CA VAL A 61 0.78 4.55 9.37
C VAL A 61 -0.74 4.35 9.15
N ARG A 62 -1.48 4.01 10.21
CA ARG A 62 -2.93 3.86 10.19
C ARG A 62 -3.59 5.19 9.85
N GLY A 63 -4.48 5.20 8.87
CA GLY A 63 -5.09 6.43 8.38
C GLY A 63 -4.13 7.36 7.62
N LEU A 64 -2.84 6.97 7.47
CA LEU A 64 -1.93 7.63 6.54
C LEU A 64 -2.34 7.27 5.11
N ARG A 65 -3.26 8.06 4.59
CA ARG A 65 -3.59 8.14 3.18
C ARG A 65 -2.78 9.31 2.65
N GLU A 66 -1.84 9.07 1.75
CA GLU A 66 -0.91 10.12 1.22
C GLU A 66 -1.61 11.22 0.38
N TYR A 67 -2.94 11.27 0.45
CA TYR A 67 -3.83 12.18 -0.24
C TYR A 67 -3.80 13.59 0.37
N VAL A 68 -2.68 14.06 0.89
CA VAL A 68 -2.60 15.39 1.49
C VAL A 68 -1.31 16.07 1.04
N ASP A 69 -1.11 16.22 -0.27
CA ASP A 69 -0.27 17.32 -0.80
C ASP A 69 -0.36 17.61 -2.30
N LEU A 70 -1.45 17.25 -2.98
CA LEU A 70 -1.73 17.82 -4.30
C LEU A 70 -2.92 18.76 -4.19
N ALA A 71 -2.66 20.06 -4.33
CA ALA A 71 -3.61 21.17 -4.29
C ALA A 71 -4.70 21.13 -5.39
N THR A 72 -4.93 19.97 -6.00
CA THR A 72 -5.88 19.77 -7.10
C THR A 72 -6.56 18.40 -6.96
N GLY A 73 -7.70 18.36 -6.25
CA GLY A 73 -8.65 17.24 -6.29
C GLY A 73 -8.17 15.96 -5.64
N LEU A 74 -8.22 15.92 -4.31
CA LEU A 74 -7.94 14.74 -3.50
C LEU A 74 -9.23 13.94 -3.35
N GLU A 75 -9.21 12.65 -3.72
CA GLU A 75 -10.36 11.76 -3.46
C GLU A 75 -10.61 11.71 -1.95
N THR A 76 -11.81 12.14 -1.56
CA THR A 76 -12.42 11.91 -0.26
C THR A 76 -12.53 10.40 0.01
N ALA A 77 -13.01 9.98 1.19
CA ALA A 77 -13.44 8.59 1.36
C ALA A 77 -14.28 8.18 0.13
N PRO A 78 -14.09 6.99 -0.45
CA PRO A 78 -14.66 6.64 -1.76
C PRO A 78 -16.17 6.34 -1.67
N THR A 79 -16.92 7.10 -0.88
CA THR A 79 -18.35 6.93 -0.62
C THR A 79 -19.16 6.97 -1.90
N GLN A 80 -18.74 7.77 -2.87
CA GLN A 80 -19.36 7.88 -4.20
C GLN A 80 -18.79 6.91 -5.24
N ALA A 81 -17.74 6.15 -4.92
CA ALA A 81 -17.15 5.25 -5.89
C ALA A 81 -18.10 4.08 -6.17
N LYS A 82 -18.28 3.74 -7.45
CA LYS A 82 -19.05 2.58 -7.84
C LYS A 82 -18.26 1.30 -7.48
N PRO A 83 -18.83 0.35 -6.71
CA PRO A 83 -18.18 -0.91 -6.37
C PRO A 83 -17.99 -1.78 -7.62
N SER A 84 -17.03 -2.71 -7.53
CA SER A 84 -16.82 -3.77 -8.52
C SER A 84 -17.00 -5.14 -7.87
N ALA A 85 -17.53 -6.08 -8.65
CA ALA A 85 -17.67 -7.49 -8.26
C ALA A 85 -16.41 -8.32 -8.57
N THR A 86 -15.39 -7.73 -9.19
CA THR A 86 -14.14 -8.42 -9.52
C THR A 86 -13.44 -8.89 -8.24
N PRO A 87 -13.22 -10.20 -8.04
CA PRO A 87 -12.75 -10.70 -6.75
C PRO A 87 -11.26 -10.40 -6.54
N ILE A 88 -10.88 -10.22 -5.28
CA ILE A 88 -9.49 -10.28 -4.81
C ILE A 88 -9.38 -11.41 -3.78
N SER A 89 -8.17 -11.90 -3.54
CA SER A 89 -7.99 -13.05 -2.66
C SER A 89 -8.32 -12.71 -1.21
N SER A 90 -8.56 -13.74 -0.38
CA SER A 90 -8.69 -13.57 1.07
C SER A 90 -7.45 -12.92 1.67
N ARG A 91 -6.25 -13.35 1.26
CA ARG A 91 -4.97 -12.77 1.70
C ARG A 91 -4.83 -11.29 1.37
N ALA A 92 -5.33 -10.86 0.20
CA ALA A 92 -5.37 -9.45 -0.14
C ALA A 92 -6.34 -8.66 0.75
N SER A 93 -7.52 -9.24 1.02
CA SER A 93 -8.50 -8.67 1.96
C SER A 93 -7.89 -8.54 3.36
N ASP A 94 -7.20 -9.58 3.83
CA ASP A 94 -6.48 -9.58 5.11
C ASP A 94 -5.37 -8.53 5.14
N LEU A 95 -4.64 -8.33 4.04
CA LEU A 95 -3.61 -7.28 3.93
C LEU A 95 -4.21 -5.88 4.12
N LEU A 96 -5.34 -5.60 3.45
CA LEU A 96 -6.06 -4.33 3.58
C LEU A 96 -6.48 -4.10 5.03
N ILE A 97 -7.09 -5.10 5.65
CA ILE A 97 -7.57 -5.06 7.04
C ILE A 97 -6.40 -4.92 8.03
N HIS A 98 -5.30 -5.63 7.81
CA HIS A 98 -4.11 -5.58 8.66
C HIS A 98 -3.58 -4.15 8.79
N PHE A 99 -3.52 -3.40 7.69
CA PHE A 99 -3.05 -2.01 7.75
C PHE A 99 -4.05 -1.02 8.34
N GLU A 100 -5.32 -1.41 8.54
CA GLU A 100 -6.32 -0.59 9.21
C GLU A 100 -6.39 -0.86 10.71
N ILE A 101 -6.26 -2.13 11.11
CA ILE A 101 -6.58 -2.55 12.48
C ILE A 101 -5.54 -3.49 13.10
N THR A 102 -4.50 -3.87 12.35
CA THR A 102 -3.52 -4.93 12.67
C THR A 102 -4.16 -6.31 12.75
N ASN A 103 -5.01 -6.55 13.73
CA ASN A 103 -5.73 -7.80 13.90
C ASN A 103 -6.99 -7.57 14.73
N ARG A 104 -7.79 -8.64 14.88
CA ARG A 104 -9.05 -8.60 15.64
C ARG A 104 -8.83 -8.18 17.08
N GLU A 105 -7.81 -8.68 17.76
CA GLU A 105 -7.54 -8.41 19.17
C GLU A 105 -7.21 -6.92 19.41
N VAL A 106 -6.44 -6.32 18.49
CA VAL A 106 -6.14 -4.89 18.51
C VAL A 106 -7.39 -4.08 18.24
N TYR A 107 -8.22 -4.47 17.26
CA TYR A 107 -9.50 -3.81 16.98
C TYR A 107 -10.42 -3.80 18.19
N GLU A 108 -10.67 -4.97 18.78
CA GLU A 108 -11.55 -5.12 19.93
C GLU A 108 -11.04 -4.30 21.13
N ARG A 109 -9.73 -4.15 21.29
CA ARG A 109 -9.16 -3.34 22.37
C ARG A 109 -9.19 -1.83 22.09
N ARG A 110 -9.00 -1.39 20.83
CA ARG A 110 -8.66 0.01 20.51
C ARG A 110 -9.63 0.73 19.58
N TYR A 111 -10.38 0.03 18.74
CA TYR A 111 -11.05 0.63 17.57
C TYR A 111 -12.56 0.34 17.47
N GLN A 112 -13.16 -0.27 18.49
CA GLN A 112 -14.62 -0.44 18.54
C GLN A 112 -15.37 0.89 18.65
N ALA A 113 -14.77 1.90 19.30
CA ALA A 113 -15.35 3.24 19.42
C ALA A 113 -14.82 4.16 18.30
N PRO A 114 -15.58 5.19 17.89
CA PRO A 114 -15.08 6.22 17.00
C PRO A 114 -13.75 6.82 17.49
N THR A 115 -12.77 6.92 16.60
CA THR A 115 -11.41 7.40 16.90
C THR A 115 -11.03 8.58 16.02
N TRP A 116 -9.95 9.28 16.37
CA TRP A 116 -9.30 10.26 15.49
C TRP A 116 -7.84 9.86 15.30
N PRO A 117 -7.44 9.42 14.08
CA PRO A 117 -6.09 8.92 13.85
C PRO A 117 -5.03 10.03 13.78
N GLY A 118 -5.43 11.30 13.69
CA GLY A 118 -4.51 12.45 13.69
C GLY A 118 -4.57 13.29 12.40
N GLY A 119 -3.72 14.32 12.32
CA GLY A 119 -3.55 15.14 11.12
C GLY A 119 -4.81 15.89 10.69
N ARG A 120 -5.14 15.81 9.39
CA ARG A 120 -6.35 16.36 8.77
C ARG A 120 -7.53 15.37 8.75
N SER A 121 -7.40 14.21 9.38
CA SER A 121 -8.46 13.18 9.39
C SER A 121 -9.70 13.65 10.14
N GLY A 122 -10.86 13.11 9.78
CA GLY A 122 -12.11 13.24 10.54
C GLY A 122 -12.26 12.16 11.62
N VAL A 123 -13.49 12.00 12.11
CA VAL A 123 -13.82 10.91 13.04
C VAL A 123 -13.85 9.61 12.23
N THR A 124 -13.10 8.60 12.66
CA THR A 124 -13.01 7.30 12.00
C THR A 124 -13.78 6.23 12.77
N VAL A 125 -14.65 5.50 12.08
CA VAL A 125 -15.40 4.34 12.61
C VAL A 125 -15.12 3.08 11.81
N GLY A 126 -15.38 1.91 12.42
CA GLY A 126 -15.11 0.63 11.78
C GLY A 126 -13.66 0.47 11.31
N MET A 127 -13.48 -0.05 10.10
CA MET A 127 -12.17 -0.24 9.46
C MET A 127 -11.91 0.91 8.47
N GLY A 128 -11.33 1.99 8.96
CA GLY A 128 -10.83 3.08 8.11
C GLY A 128 -11.90 3.97 7.47
N TYR A 129 -13.16 3.95 7.94
CA TYR A 129 -14.20 4.84 7.41
C TYR A 129 -14.11 6.22 8.05
N ASP A 130 -13.67 7.22 7.29
CA ASP A 130 -13.55 8.61 7.75
C ASP A 130 -14.84 9.39 7.52
N LEU A 131 -15.57 9.67 8.60
CA LEU A 131 -16.84 10.41 8.58
C LEU A 131 -16.64 11.90 8.21
N GLY A 132 -15.45 12.47 8.44
CA GLY A 132 -15.20 13.89 8.17
C GLY A 132 -15.13 14.21 6.67
N TYR A 133 -14.91 13.20 5.83
CA TYR A 133 -14.89 13.31 4.37
C TYR A 133 -16.07 12.61 3.69
N ALA A 134 -17.07 12.21 4.46
CA ALA A 134 -18.33 11.66 3.95
C ALA A 134 -19.44 12.69 4.15
N GLU A 135 -20.37 12.77 3.20
CA GLU A 135 -21.61 13.54 3.36
C GLU A 135 -22.60 12.78 4.25
N VAL A 136 -23.54 13.49 4.88
CA VAL A 136 -24.58 12.90 5.75
C VAL A 136 -25.35 11.79 5.04
N SER A 137 -25.73 11.99 3.77
CA SER A 137 -26.43 10.98 2.97
C SER A 137 -25.62 9.70 2.84
N ASP A 138 -24.30 9.83 2.67
CA ASP A 138 -23.39 8.71 2.47
C ASP A 138 -23.18 7.95 3.76
N ILE A 139 -22.99 8.66 4.87
CA ILE A 139 -22.90 8.05 6.20
C ILE A 139 -24.13 7.19 6.47
N ARG A 140 -25.33 7.71 6.20
CA ARG A 140 -26.57 6.95 6.38
C ARG A 140 -26.62 5.74 5.47
N ASN A 141 -26.43 5.92 4.17
CA ASN A 141 -26.44 4.82 3.20
C ASN A 141 -25.43 3.71 3.55
N ASP A 142 -24.25 4.09 4.01
CA ASP A 142 -23.13 3.18 4.26
C ASP A 142 -23.19 2.49 5.62
N TRP A 143 -24.03 2.97 6.56
CA TRP A 143 -24.09 2.47 7.94
C TRP A 143 -25.47 1.99 8.41
N SER A 144 -26.58 2.39 7.76
CA SER A 144 -27.94 1.99 8.18
C SER A 144 -28.21 0.49 8.11
N GLY A 145 -27.49 -0.27 7.27
CA GLY A 145 -27.57 -1.74 7.24
C GLY A 145 -26.71 -2.45 8.29
N TYR A 146 -25.89 -1.70 9.04
CA TYR A 146 -24.86 -2.22 9.93
C TYR A 146 -25.02 -1.79 11.39
N LEU A 147 -25.63 -0.63 11.63
CA LEU A 147 -25.83 -0.05 12.96
C LEU A 147 -27.29 0.36 13.17
N GLU A 148 -27.68 0.41 14.45
CA GLU A 148 -28.98 0.95 14.87
C GLU A 148 -29.18 2.38 14.38
N ALA A 149 -30.40 2.73 13.96
CA ALA A 149 -30.71 4.05 13.40
C ALA A 149 -30.28 5.21 14.32
N SER A 150 -30.52 5.06 15.63
CA SER A 150 -30.11 6.07 16.63
C SER A 150 -28.59 6.26 16.74
N MET A 151 -27.78 5.24 16.40
CA MET A 151 -26.34 5.39 16.31
C MET A 151 -25.95 6.11 15.03
N VAL A 152 -26.58 5.76 13.90
CA VAL A 152 -26.33 6.40 12.60
C VAL A 152 -26.67 7.89 12.64
N ASP A 153 -27.81 8.28 13.23
CA ASP A 153 -28.21 9.69 13.40
C ASP A 153 -27.15 10.52 14.14
N ARG A 154 -26.43 9.89 15.07
CA ARG A 154 -25.34 10.55 15.80
C ARG A 154 -24.07 10.68 14.97
N LEU A 155 -23.81 9.74 14.05
CA LEU A 155 -22.65 9.79 13.15
C LEU A 155 -22.74 10.98 12.18
N ASP A 156 -23.95 11.42 11.81
CA ASP A 156 -24.17 12.58 10.94
C ASP A 156 -23.43 13.84 11.43
N SER A 157 -23.32 14.02 12.75
CA SER A 157 -22.63 15.15 13.36
C SER A 157 -21.13 15.23 13.05
N ALA A 158 -20.54 14.14 12.53
CA ALA A 158 -19.14 14.08 12.13
C ALA A 158 -18.89 14.44 10.67
N SER A 159 -19.94 14.53 9.84
CA SER A 159 -19.86 14.96 8.44
C SER A 159 -19.14 16.32 8.33
N GLY A 160 -18.10 16.41 7.50
CA GLY A 160 -17.33 17.64 7.29
C GLY A 160 -16.43 18.07 8.46
N VAL A 161 -16.42 17.35 9.59
CA VAL A 161 -15.61 17.70 10.77
C VAL A 161 -14.24 17.02 10.69
N THR A 162 -13.19 17.82 10.49
CA THR A 162 -11.81 17.32 10.31
C THR A 162 -10.81 17.94 11.31
N GLY A 163 -9.63 17.35 11.39
CA GLY A 163 -8.51 17.83 12.21
C GLY A 163 -8.78 17.82 13.72
N LYS A 164 -8.28 18.83 14.44
CA LYS A 164 -8.38 18.88 15.92
C LYS A 164 -9.83 18.91 16.43
N SER A 165 -10.77 19.41 15.64
CA SER A 165 -12.20 19.40 15.98
C SER A 165 -12.75 17.97 16.00
N ALA A 166 -12.33 17.12 15.04
CA ALA A 166 -12.69 15.71 15.00
C ALA A 166 -12.21 14.94 16.23
N LYS A 167 -11.03 15.28 16.78
CA LYS A 167 -10.53 14.68 18.04
C LYS A 167 -11.55 14.81 19.18
N LYS A 168 -12.07 16.02 19.39
CA LYS A 168 -13.04 16.30 20.45
C LYS A 168 -14.37 15.60 20.18
N LEU A 169 -14.80 15.58 18.93
CA LEU A 169 -16.04 14.92 18.53
C LEU A 169 -15.98 13.40 18.69
N ALA A 170 -14.87 12.77 18.33
CA ALA A 170 -14.65 11.33 18.51
C ALA A 170 -14.89 10.91 19.98
N SER A 171 -14.38 11.69 20.95
CA SER A 171 -14.64 11.43 22.37
C SER A 171 -16.11 11.53 22.76
N LYS A 172 -16.87 12.46 22.16
CA LYS A 172 -18.33 12.59 22.39
C LYS A 172 -19.13 11.44 21.78
N LEU A 173 -18.60 10.81 20.73
CA LEU A 173 -19.21 9.67 20.06
C LEU A 173 -18.74 8.31 20.61
N ALA A 174 -17.87 8.29 21.64
CA ALA A 174 -17.24 7.07 22.16
C ALA A 174 -18.20 6.00 22.70
N SER A 175 -19.45 6.36 23.00
CA SER A 175 -20.49 5.40 23.39
C SER A 175 -21.01 4.55 22.20
N ILE A 176 -20.80 5.01 20.96
CA ILE A 176 -21.12 4.21 19.77
C ILE A 176 -20.06 3.13 19.69
N ARG A 177 -20.48 1.87 19.65
CA ARG A 177 -19.59 0.72 19.62
C ARG A 177 -19.92 -0.12 18.40
N VAL A 178 -18.95 -0.27 17.51
CA VAL A 178 -19.03 -1.12 16.33
C VAL A 178 -18.30 -2.42 16.67
N PRO A 179 -19.01 -3.57 16.79
CA PRO A 179 -18.37 -4.86 16.98
C PRO A 179 -17.48 -5.23 15.79
N PHE A 180 -16.45 -6.06 16.02
CA PHE A 180 -15.53 -6.49 14.96
C PHE A 180 -16.27 -7.11 13.77
N SER A 181 -17.23 -8.00 14.01
CA SER A 181 -18.00 -8.66 12.96
C SER A 181 -18.77 -7.66 12.09
N VAL A 182 -19.34 -6.62 12.70
CA VAL A 182 -20.07 -5.55 11.98
C VAL A 182 -19.10 -4.71 11.15
N ALA A 183 -17.99 -4.27 11.74
CA ALA A 183 -16.97 -3.49 11.03
C ALA A 183 -16.34 -4.26 9.87
N HIS A 184 -16.05 -5.55 10.09
CA HIS A 184 -15.52 -6.44 9.06
C HIS A 184 -16.51 -6.59 7.92
N ARG A 185 -17.78 -6.89 8.24
CA ARG A 185 -18.85 -7.03 7.25
C ARG A 185 -19.01 -5.76 6.41
N GLN A 186 -19.09 -4.60 7.05
CA GLN A 186 -19.17 -3.31 6.35
C GLN A 186 -17.96 -3.09 5.43
N PHE A 187 -16.76 -3.43 5.90
CA PHE A 187 -15.55 -3.27 5.09
C PHE A 187 -15.58 -4.16 3.84
N VAL A 188 -15.85 -5.46 4.00
CA VAL A 188 -15.78 -6.42 2.89
C VAL A 188 -16.96 -6.31 1.92
N GLU A 189 -18.15 -5.91 2.38
CA GLU A 189 -19.33 -5.78 1.53
C GLU A 189 -19.38 -4.43 0.80
N LEU A 190 -18.77 -3.37 1.36
CA LEU A 190 -18.93 -2.02 0.85
C LEU A 190 -17.60 -1.34 0.50
N MET A 191 -16.70 -1.18 1.47
CA MET A 191 -15.48 -0.39 1.28
C MET A 191 -14.49 -1.06 0.33
N GLN A 192 -14.21 -2.35 0.52
CA GLN A 192 -13.30 -3.12 -0.32
C GLN A 192 -13.78 -3.15 -1.78
N PRO A 193 -15.03 -3.52 -2.11
CA PRO A 193 -15.54 -3.49 -3.49
C PRO A 193 -15.43 -2.12 -4.16
N ARG A 194 -15.59 -1.02 -3.41
CA ARG A 194 -15.38 0.34 -3.93
C ARG A 194 -13.93 0.57 -4.35
N TYR A 195 -12.96 0.20 -3.52
CA TYR A 195 -11.53 0.30 -3.86
C TYR A 195 -11.11 -0.65 -4.98
N VAL A 196 -11.71 -1.84 -5.08
CA VAL A 196 -11.57 -2.70 -6.27
C VAL A 196 -12.02 -1.95 -7.51
N GLY A 197 -13.23 -1.36 -7.48
CA GLY A 197 -13.76 -0.62 -8.63
C GLY A 197 -12.92 0.58 -9.03
N ILE A 198 -12.38 1.35 -8.07
CA ILE A 198 -11.45 2.45 -8.35
C ILE A 198 -10.21 1.92 -9.07
N THR A 199 -9.62 0.84 -8.56
CA THR A 199 -8.39 0.26 -9.10
C THR A 199 -8.61 -0.29 -10.52
N GLU A 200 -9.68 -1.05 -10.70
CA GLU A 200 -10.08 -1.65 -11.98
C GLU A 200 -10.29 -0.60 -13.08
N ARG A 201 -10.93 0.52 -12.76
CA ARG A 201 -11.13 1.60 -13.73
C ARG A 201 -9.85 2.37 -14.05
N ALA A 202 -8.90 2.41 -13.11
CA ALA A 202 -7.66 3.16 -13.28
C ALA A 202 -6.58 2.40 -14.06
N LEU A 203 -6.65 1.06 -14.09
CA LEU A 203 -5.65 0.18 -14.69
C LEU A 203 -6.27 -0.72 -15.77
N PRO A 204 -5.79 -0.65 -17.02
CA PRO A 204 -6.25 -1.56 -18.08
C PRO A 204 -5.83 -3.00 -17.78
N ASN A 205 -6.54 -3.98 -18.34
CA ASN A 205 -6.26 -5.42 -18.17
C ASN A 205 -6.31 -5.92 -16.70
N PHE A 206 -6.91 -5.16 -15.78
CA PHE A 206 -7.02 -5.56 -14.37
C PHE A 206 -7.72 -6.91 -14.18
N GLY A 207 -8.76 -7.20 -14.97
CA GLY A 207 -9.49 -8.46 -14.92
C GLY A 207 -8.67 -9.69 -15.33
N ASP A 208 -7.58 -9.51 -16.10
CA ASP A 208 -6.71 -10.59 -16.56
C ASP A 208 -5.77 -11.10 -15.45
N LEU A 209 -5.58 -10.32 -14.39
CA LEU A 209 -4.65 -10.63 -13.31
C LEU A 209 -5.21 -11.68 -12.34
N PRO A 210 -4.39 -12.55 -11.75
CA PRO A 210 -4.78 -13.37 -10.60
C PRO A 210 -5.29 -12.55 -9.42
N GLU A 211 -6.10 -13.17 -8.56
CA GLU A 211 -6.72 -12.52 -7.39
C GLU A 211 -5.72 -11.86 -6.43
N ASP A 212 -4.59 -12.51 -6.15
CA ASP A 212 -3.51 -11.93 -5.33
C ASP A 212 -2.86 -10.71 -6.01
N CYS A 213 -2.66 -10.76 -7.34
CA CYS A 213 -2.12 -9.65 -8.11
C CYS A 213 -3.07 -8.44 -8.11
N ARG A 214 -4.37 -8.67 -8.33
CA ARG A 214 -5.40 -7.63 -8.21
C ARG A 214 -5.41 -7.02 -6.81
N GLY A 215 -5.36 -7.88 -5.79
CA GLY A 215 -5.31 -7.50 -4.39
C GLY A 215 -4.15 -6.58 -4.02
N ALA A 216 -2.93 -6.87 -4.51
CA ALA A 216 -1.77 -6.02 -4.28
C ALA A 216 -1.94 -4.61 -4.86
N LEU A 217 -2.49 -4.49 -6.08
CA LEU A 217 -2.80 -3.20 -6.69
C LEU A 217 -3.91 -2.46 -5.94
N VAL A 218 -4.94 -3.16 -5.47
CA VAL A 218 -6.01 -2.58 -4.64
C VAL A 218 -5.46 -2.05 -3.33
N SER A 219 -4.54 -2.77 -2.68
CA SER A 219 -3.87 -2.28 -1.47
C SER A 219 -3.04 -1.02 -1.72
N LEU A 220 -2.37 -0.91 -2.87
CA LEU A 220 -1.67 0.31 -3.26
C LEU A 220 -2.63 1.49 -3.45
N VAL A 221 -3.72 1.31 -4.18
CA VAL A 221 -4.74 2.35 -4.39
C VAL A 221 -5.37 2.75 -3.06
N TYR A 222 -5.65 1.79 -2.19
CA TYR A 222 -6.19 2.07 -0.87
C TYR A 222 -5.27 3.00 -0.04
N ASN A 223 -3.94 2.86 -0.18
CA ASN A 223 -2.97 3.68 0.55
C ASN A 223 -2.63 5.02 -0.13
N ARG A 224 -2.54 5.04 -1.47
CA ARG A 224 -1.96 6.16 -2.25
C ARG A 224 -2.89 6.77 -3.30
N GLY A 225 -4.07 6.18 -3.50
CA GLY A 225 -5.02 6.54 -4.54
C GLY A 225 -4.67 6.06 -5.93
N ALA A 226 -5.58 6.30 -6.87
CA ALA A 226 -5.47 5.85 -8.26
C ALA A 226 -4.62 6.79 -9.13
N SER A 227 -3.54 7.33 -8.58
CA SER A 227 -2.67 8.35 -9.20
C SER A 227 -1.78 7.84 -10.35
N PHE A 228 -2.22 6.80 -11.05
CA PHE A 228 -1.52 6.19 -12.18
C PHE A 228 -1.43 7.09 -13.43
N GLY A 229 -2.29 8.11 -13.52
CA GLY A 229 -2.38 9.04 -14.65
C GLY A 229 -1.90 10.46 -14.36
N ILE A 230 -1.37 10.75 -13.17
CA ILE A 230 -0.87 12.10 -12.84
C ILE A 230 0.37 12.38 -13.70
N SER A 231 0.28 13.41 -14.55
CA SER A 231 1.37 13.86 -15.42
C SER A 231 2.58 14.33 -14.62
N GLU A 232 3.78 14.17 -15.15
CA GLU A 232 5.03 14.65 -14.52
C GLU A 232 5.00 16.15 -14.21
N ALA A 233 4.38 16.96 -15.08
CA ALA A 233 4.20 18.40 -14.83
C ALA A 233 3.41 18.72 -13.55
N LYS A 234 2.56 17.79 -13.09
CA LYS A 234 1.77 17.88 -11.84
C LYS A 234 2.40 17.08 -10.69
N ASP A 235 3.57 16.49 -10.92
CA ASP A 235 4.31 15.65 -9.98
C ASP A 235 5.83 15.94 -10.12
N PRO A 236 6.27 17.19 -9.87
CA PRO A 236 7.66 17.60 -10.10
C PRO A 236 8.67 16.85 -9.23
N GLU A 237 8.24 16.33 -8.08
CA GLU A 237 9.07 15.50 -7.17
C GLU A 237 9.06 14.01 -7.56
N GLY A 238 8.28 13.64 -8.58
CA GLY A 238 8.18 12.26 -9.07
C GLY A 238 7.60 11.29 -8.05
N ARG A 239 6.71 11.72 -7.15
CA ARG A 239 6.07 10.87 -6.13
C ARG A 239 5.27 9.72 -6.71
N TYR A 240 4.78 9.83 -7.94
CA TYR A 240 3.94 8.82 -8.61
C TYR A 240 4.64 8.16 -9.80
N ALA A 241 5.96 8.29 -9.92
CA ALA A 241 6.73 7.75 -11.04
C ALA A 241 6.54 6.24 -11.23
N GLU A 242 6.68 5.45 -10.17
CA GLU A 242 6.50 4.00 -10.21
C GLU A 242 5.05 3.60 -10.53
N MET A 243 4.05 4.39 -10.10
CA MET A 243 2.65 4.14 -10.44
C MET A 243 2.39 4.36 -11.94
N ARG A 244 2.97 5.41 -12.54
CA ARG A 244 2.93 5.59 -14.01
C ARG A 244 3.54 4.39 -14.73
N VAL A 245 4.67 3.87 -14.25
CA VAL A 245 5.31 2.68 -14.83
C VAL A 245 4.42 1.44 -14.68
N ILE A 246 3.78 1.22 -13.52
CA ILE A 246 2.79 0.13 -13.34
C ILE A 246 1.70 0.23 -14.41
N LYS A 247 1.16 1.42 -14.70
CA LYS A 247 0.14 1.57 -15.75
C LYS A 247 0.67 1.17 -17.12
N GLN A 248 1.90 1.54 -17.48
CA GLN A 248 2.51 1.14 -18.75
C GLN A 248 2.73 -0.38 -18.83
N LEU A 249 3.18 -1.01 -17.74
CA LEU A 249 3.32 -2.47 -17.64
C LEU A 249 1.97 -3.18 -17.79
N MET A 250 0.91 -2.65 -17.18
CA MET A 250 -0.46 -3.15 -17.35
C MET A 250 -0.93 -3.06 -18.80
N ILE A 251 -0.66 -1.94 -19.50
CA ILE A 251 -0.97 -1.77 -20.93
C ILE A 251 -0.25 -2.82 -21.78
N ALA A 252 1.05 -3.02 -21.52
CA ALA A 252 1.88 -3.98 -22.25
C ALA A 252 1.63 -5.44 -21.85
N LYS A 253 0.79 -5.69 -20.83
CA LYS A 253 0.63 -6.99 -20.16
C LYS A 253 1.95 -7.59 -19.65
N ASP A 254 2.95 -6.75 -19.39
CA ASP A 254 4.21 -7.17 -18.77
C ASP A 254 4.06 -7.12 -17.24
N TYR A 255 3.28 -8.07 -16.71
CA TYR A 255 3.00 -8.12 -15.28
C TYR A 255 4.23 -8.49 -14.44
N SER A 256 5.25 -9.09 -15.06
CA SER A 256 6.47 -9.54 -14.39
C SER A 256 7.29 -8.39 -13.79
N GLY A 257 7.20 -7.19 -14.38
CA GLY A 257 7.90 -6.00 -13.92
C GLY A 257 7.20 -5.22 -12.81
N ILE A 258 5.94 -5.54 -12.47
CA ILE A 258 5.13 -4.81 -11.48
C ILE A 258 5.68 -4.95 -10.05
N PRO A 259 6.08 -6.16 -9.58
CA PRO A 259 6.67 -6.34 -8.25
C PRO A 259 7.84 -5.40 -7.93
N ASP A 260 8.68 -5.09 -8.92
CA ASP A 260 9.82 -4.20 -8.74
C ASP A 260 9.41 -2.74 -8.57
N GLN A 261 8.30 -2.32 -9.17
CA GLN A 261 7.80 -0.95 -9.02
C GLN A 261 7.32 -0.71 -7.58
N PHE A 262 6.67 -1.69 -6.94
CA PHE A 262 6.35 -1.60 -5.51
C PHE A 262 7.61 -1.40 -4.66
N LEU A 263 8.65 -2.17 -4.91
CA LEU A 263 9.90 -2.09 -4.13
C LEU A 263 10.65 -0.77 -4.36
N LYS A 264 10.62 -0.23 -5.58
CA LYS A 264 11.21 1.08 -5.93
C LYS A 264 10.51 2.23 -5.22
N MET A 265 9.18 2.16 -5.02
CA MET A 265 8.43 3.19 -4.27
C MET A 265 8.92 3.40 -2.84
N ARG A 266 9.65 2.44 -2.23
CA ARG A 266 10.24 2.60 -0.89
C ARG A 266 11.14 3.83 -0.77
N ARG A 267 11.72 4.31 -1.88
CA ARG A 267 12.53 5.55 -1.90
C ARG A 267 11.80 6.76 -1.32
N LEU A 268 10.47 6.79 -1.40
CA LEU A 268 9.64 7.91 -0.92
C LEU A 268 9.64 8.04 0.61
N TRP A 269 10.00 6.97 1.33
CA TRP A 269 9.98 6.91 2.79
C TRP A 269 11.31 6.49 3.40
N THR A 270 12.34 6.39 2.57
CA THR A 270 13.68 6.04 3.04
C THR A 270 14.16 7.15 3.97
N GLY A 271 14.60 6.77 5.17
CA GLY A 271 15.09 7.70 6.19
C GLY A 271 14.02 8.21 7.18
N ASN A 272 12.74 7.88 7.00
CA ASN A 272 11.70 8.20 7.99
C ASN A 272 11.26 6.94 8.75
N SER A 273 11.72 6.80 10.00
CA SER A 273 11.40 5.65 10.85
C SER A 273 9.91 5.52 11.19
N ASP A 274 9.15 6.62 11.16
CA ASP A 274 7.71 6.58 11.43
C ASP A 274 6.91 6.02 10.26
N LEU A 275 7.48 6.01 9.06
CA LEU A 275 6.86 5.50 7.84
C LEU A 275 7.34 4.10 7.46
N LYS A 276 8.09 3.43 8.36
CA LYS A 276 8.54 2.04 8.18
C LYS A 276 7.39 1.07 7.91
N GLY A 277 6.20 1.31 8.47
CA GLY A 277 5.00 0.52 8.17
C GLY A 277 4.60 0.56 6.68
N VAL A 278 4.74 1.71 6.01
CA VAL A 278 4.44 1.84 4.57
C VAL A 278 5.48 1.13 3.72
N VAL A 279 6.75 1.17 4.16
CA VAL A 279 7.84 0.42 3.52
C VAL A 279 7.55 -1.08 3.54
N ILE A 280 7.17 -1.63 4.69
CA ILE A 280 6.78 -3.05 4.82
C ILE A 280 5.55 -3.34 3.95
N ARG A 281 4.57 -2.43 3.88
CA ARG A 281 3.40 -2.56 3.01
C ARG A 281 3.79 -2.73 1.53
N ARG A 282 4.78 -1.96 1.03
CA ARG A 282 5.28 -2.12 -0.35
C ARG A 282 5.90 -3.50 -0.59
N GLU A 283 6.63 -4.03 0.39
CA GLU A 283 7.25 -5.36 0.30
C GLU A 283 6.21 -6.48 0.33
N LEU A 284 5.19 -6.34 1.18
CA LEU A 284 4.05 -7.25 1.23
C LEU A 284 3.29 -7.27 -0.08
N GLU A 285 3.02 -6.12 -0.68
CA GLU A 285 2.32 -6.05 -1.97
C GLU A 285 3.15 -6.59 -3.13
N SER A 286 4.45 -6.31 -3.16
CA SER A 286 5.37 -6.94 -4.12
C SER A 286 5.34 -8.46 -4.00
N THR A 287 5.43 -8.98 -2.77
CA THR A 287 5.42 -10.42 -2.49
C THR A 287 4.06 -11.05 -2.82
N LEU A 288 2.95 -10.40 -2.46
CA LEU A 288 1.59 -10.82 -2.79
C LEU A 288 1.38 -10.90 -4.31
N PHE A 289 1.87 -9.91 -5.06
CA PHE A 289 1.80 -9.92 -6.51
C PHE A 289 2.57 -11.11 -7.10
N LEU A 290 3.80 -11.37 -6.60
CA LEU A 290 4.59 -12.54 -7.01
C LEU A 290 3.89 -13.87 -6.70
N ILE A 291 3.22 -13.99 -5.55
CA ILE A 291 2.42 -15.18 -5.20
C ILE A 291 1.37 -15.41 -6.29
N GLY A 292 0.62 -14.37 -6.67
CA GLY A 292 -0.39 -14.48 -7.74
C GLY A 292 0.19 -14.94 -9.08
N LEU A 293 1.32 -14.37 -9.51
CA LEU A 293 2.00 -14.77 -10.75
C LEU A 293 2.52 -16.22 -10.71
N SER A 294 2.84 -16.75 -9.54
CA SER A 294 3.35 -18.12 -9.38
C SER A 294 2.25 -19.19 -9.53
N GLN A 295 0.98 -18.81 -9.34
CA GLN A 295 -0.18 -19.72 -9.43
C GLN A 295 -0.69 -19.90 -10.88
N THR A 296 -0.24 -19.04 -11.81
CA THR A 296 -0.62 -19.07 -13.24
C THR A 296 0.32 -19.88 -14.13
N LYS A 297 1.28 -20.62 -13.55
CA LYS A 297 2.20 -21.48 -14.29
C LYS A 297 1.68 -22.90 -14.41
#